data_AF-A0A9D5TH99-F1
#
_entry.id   AF-A0A9D5TH99-F1
#
_cell.length_a   1.000
_cell.length_b   1.000
_cell.length_c   1.000
_cell.angle_alpha   90.00
_cell.angle_beta   90.00
_cell.angle_gamma   90.00
#
_symmetry.space_group_name_H-M   'P 1'
#
loop_
_entity.id
_entity.type
_entity.pdbx_description
1 polymer ?
#
loop_
_entity_poly.entity_id
_entity_poly.type
_entity_poly.pdbx_seq_one_letter_code
_entity_poly.pdbx_strand_id
1 'polypeptide(L)'
;MRDFFHNYDPIYFVSNIDGDFVNGFDGRVEGDVLYITAKVKAADNAVVTINGIPAVFDETDYTFVAEVPLYTYRNTLCAIDSKNGYRAEIVVYKKLDTVNKFYFTVDDAILFLQELTKRPDKYPSMFLHPFLAPFKQAHDLYGAHVHLNLYYEFNNESAADFTEHKEYFNLSMMTDRYKSEWEENADWLTLSCHAHANYPNMPNRVLSADFIGDAIRKVHKEVVRFAGPKSLVPVTTMHWGNGYVEALRAFRENGYRIQCASFRMENNEEAYISYYGRDGLPAYIRGCAPDAYAVASDVAEGTLGRDVWKDNKEDLIFSHTDMVLNMHRDIPTDQIIPWIDRCLAMQPNKGIFSMIIHEEYFYPDYRIYIPDCAERVLTAVKHVYEKGFRGAALEKLLLEPDMA
;
A
#
# COMPACT_ATOMS: atom_id res chain seq x y z
N MET A 1 -9.99 -19.53 -10.03
CA MET A 1 -9.23 -18.34 -10.40
C MET A 1 -10.21 -17.32 -10.95
N ARG A 2 -10.25 -16.13 -10.35
CA ARG A 2 -11.08 -15.02 -10.85
C ARG A 2 -10.46 -14.48 -12.14
N ASP A 3 -11.28 -14.28 -13.17
CA ASP A 3 -10.86 -13.60 -14.39
C ASP A 3 -11.00 -12.08 -14.18
N PHE A 4 -9.87 -11.40 -14.01
CA PHE A 4 -9.84 -9.93 -13.84
C PHE A 4 -9.75 -9.19 -15.18
N PHE A 5 -9.37 -9.90 -16.24
CA PHE A 5 -9.05 -9.30 -17.54
C PHE A 5 -10.14 -9.53 -18.56
N HIS A 6 -11.02 -10.52 -18.32
CA HIS A 6 -12.12 -10.84 -19.20
C HIS A 6 -11.65 -11.17 -20.63
N ASN A 7 -10.42 -11.69 -20.76
CA ASN A 7 -9.74 -11.86 -22.06
C ASN A 7 -10.44 -12.83 -23.02
N TYR A 8 -11.41 -13.58 -22.53
CA TYR A 8 -12.20 -14.54 -23.30
C TYR A 8 -13.60 -14.02 -23.66
N ASP A 9 -13.97 -12.84 -23.17
CA ASP A 9 -15.26 -12.23 -23.50
C ASP A 9 -15.22 -11.67 -24.94
N PRO A 10 -16.36 -11.67 -25.68
CA PRO A 10 -16.41 -11.19 -27.07
C PRO A 10 -16.02 -9.72 -27.26
N ILE A 11 -16.09 -8.94 -26.18
CA ILE A 11 -15.63 -7.55 -26.08
C ILE A 11 -15.08 -7.36 -24.67
N TYR A 12 -13.89 -6.76 -24.53
CA TYR A 12 -13.29 -6.50 -23.21
C TYR A 12 -12.28 -5.35 -23.27
N PHE A 13 -12.06 -4.70 -22.12
CA PHE A 13 -11.09 -3.61 -22.01
C PHE A 13 -9.67 -4.17 -21.89
N VAL A 14 -8.73 -3.56 -22.61
CA VAL A 14 -7.30 -3.93 -22.59
C VAL A 14 -6.39 -2.81 -22.10
N SER A 15 -6.84 -1.56 -22.17
CA SER A 15 -6.28 -0.49 -21.35
C SER A 15 -7.31 -0.08 -20.31
N ASN A 16 -6.81 0.10 -19.08
CA ASN A 16 -7.62 0.18 -17.87
C ASN A 16 -8.38 -1.13 -17.59
N ILE A 17 -8.32 -1.62 -16.36
CA ILE A 17 -9.18 -2.73 -15.94
C ILE A 17 -10.13 -2.29 -14.83
N ASP A 18 -11.10 -3.15 -14.53
CA ASP A 18 -12.00 -2.93 -13.40
C ASP A 18 -11.20 -2.76 -12.11
N GLY A 19 -11.38 -1.62 -11.44
CA GLY A 19 -10.68 -1.28 -10.21
C GLY A 19 -9.54 -0.27 -10.36
N ASP A 20 -9.14 0.10 -11.57
CA ASP A 20 -8.01 1.01 -11.79
C ASP A 20 -8.18 2.36 -11.12
N PHE A 21 -7.13 2.81 -10.43
CA PHE A 21 -6.96 4.22 -10.08
C PHE A 21 -6.16 4.92 -11.17
N VAL A 22 -6.68 6.05 -11.63
CA VAL A 22 -6.05 6.90 -12.64
C VAL A 22 -5.88 8.33 -12.13
N ASN A 23 -4.80 8.98 -12.55
CA ASN A 23 -4.42 10.31 -12.12
C ASN A 23 -3.94 11.18 -13.29
N GLY A 24 -3.35 12.34 -12.99
CA GLY A 24 -2.90 13.30 -14.00
C GLY A 24 -1.83 12.79 -14.97
N PHE A 25 -1.15 11.68 -14.67
CA PHE A 25 -0.18 11.05 -15.58
C PHE A 25 -0.83 10.08 -16.59
N ASP A 26 -2.10 9.71 -16.40
CA ASP A 26 -2.79 8.75 -17.26
C ASP A 26 -3.48 9.39 -18.47
N GLY A 27 -3.43 10.71 -18.58
CA GLY A 27 -4.12 11.41 -19.64
C GLY A 27 -4.06 12.92 -19.51
N ARG A 28 -4.97 13.59 -20.20
CA ARG A 28 -5.03 15.05 -20.28
C ARG A 28 -6.02 15.58 -19.24
N VAL A 29 -5.59 16.56 -18.46
CA VAL A 29 -6.44 17.21 -17.44
C VAL A 29 -6.95 18.56 -17.98
N GLU A 30 -8.27 18.79 -17.91
CA GLU A 30 -8.87 20.10 -18.14
C GLU A 30 -9.84 20.46 -17.01
N GLY A 31 -9.48 21.47 -16.21
CA GLY A 31 -10.18 21.75 -14.96
C GLY A 31 -10.13 20.51 -14.06
N ASP A 32 -11.31 20.07 -13.58
CA ASP A 32 -11.43 18.86 -12.77
C ASP A 32 -11.67 17.59 -13.61
N VAL A 33 -11.74 17.68 -14.94
CA VAL A 33 -11.98 16.52 -15.81
C VAL A 33 -10.67 15.88 -16.22
N LEU A 34 -10.57 14.56 -16.09
CA LEU A 34 -9.45 13.77 -16.60
C LEU A 34 -9.91 13.01 -17.86
N TYR A 35 -9.27 13.25 -18.99
CA TYR A 35 -9.50 12.54 -20.23
C TYR A 35 -8.46 11.42 -20.34
N ILE A 36 -8.92 10.17 -20.30
CA ILE A 36 -8.07 8.98 -20.43
C ILE A 36 -8.29 8.31 -21.79
N THR A 37 -7.28 7.60 -22.28
CA THR A 37 -7.40 6.74 -23.45
C THR A 37 -7.87 5.35 -23.03
N ALA A 38 -9.07 4.96 -23.44
CA ALA A 38 -9.61 3.63 -23.24
C ALA A 38 -9.46 2.78 -24.52
N LYS A 39 -8.99 1.54 -24.36
CA LYS A 39 -8.79 0.57 -25.44
C LYS A 39 -9.60 -0.69 -25.18
N VAL A 40 -10.27 -1.17 -26.22
CA VAL A 40 -11.17 -2.33 -26.16
C VAL A 40 -10.80 -3.30 -27.27
N LYS A 41 -10.71 -4.60 -26.95
CA LYS A 41 -10.68 -5.65 -27.97
C LYS A 41 -12.10 -6.13 -28.25
N ALA A 42 -12.39 -6.33 -29.54
CA ALA A 42 -13.64 -6.87 -30.07
C ALA A 42 -13.35 -7.52 -31.43
N ALA A 43 -14.35 -8.12 -32.08
CA ALA A 43 -14.20 -8.63 -33.44
C ALA A 43 -13.79 -7.54 -34.44
N ASP A 44 -12.96 -7.86 -35.44
CA ASP A 44 -12.44 -6.91 -36.44
C ASP A 44 -13.53 -6.12 -37.17
N ASN A 45 -14.74 -6.69 -37.26
CA ASN A 45 -15.86 -6.09 -37.97
C ASN A 45 -16.76 -5.23 -37.06
N ALA A 46 -16.45 -5.12 -35.77
CA ALA A 46 -17.27 -4.48 -34.75
C ALA A 46 -17.45 -2.97 -34.98
N VAL A 47 -18.52 -2.41 -34.40
CA VAL A 47 -18.76 -0.96 -34.36
C VAL A 47 -18.87 -0.56 -32.91
N VAL A 48 -17.73 -0.13 -32.35
CA VAL A 48 -17.57 0.09 -30.91
C VAL A 48 -17.77 1.55 -30.54
N THR A 49 -18.53 1.76 -29.47
CA THR A 49 -18.57 3.03 -28.73
C THR A 49 -18.14 2.78 -27.28
N ILE A 50 -17.48 3.76 -26.66
CA ILE A 50 -17.14 3.75 -25.23
C ILE A 50 -17.82 4.96 -24.58
N ASN A 51 -18.77 4.70 -23.67
CA ASN A 51 -19.63 5.75 -23.08
C ASN A 51 -20.31 6.65 -24.15
N GLY A 52 -20.71 6.04 -25.28
CA GLY A 52 -21.34 6.74 -26.40
C GLY A 52 -20.37 7.49 -27.32
N ILE A 53 -19.08 7.53 -27.01
CA ILE A 53 -18.04 8.12 -27.87
C ILE A 53 -17.62 7.05 -28.89
N PRO A 54 -17.69 7.31 -30.20
CA PRO A 54 -17.21 6.38 -31.23
C PRO A 54 -15.73 6.07 -31.04
N ALA A 55 -15.39 4.79 -31.01
CA ALA A 55 -14.00 4.34 -30.93
C ALA A 55 -13.43 4.12 -32.34
N VAL A 56 -12.16 4.45 -32.50
CA VAL A 56 -11.41 4.28 -33.75
C VAL A 56 -10.61 2.98 -33.67
N PHE A 57 -10.67 2.18 -34.72
CA PHE A 57 -9.85 0.96 -34.81
C PHE A 57 -8.37 1.31 -35.02
N ASP A 58 -7.51 0.82 -34.14
CA ASP A 58 -6.05 0.91 -34.20
C ASP A 58 -5.49 -0.42 -34.70
N GLU A 59 -4.94 -0.41 -35.92
CA GLU A 59 -4.38 -1.58 -36.58
C GLU A 59 -3.05 -2.05 -35.94
N THR A 60 -2.43 -1.22 -35.09
CA THR A 60 -1.13 -1.52 -34.47
C THR A 60 -1.26 -2.61 -33.41
N ASP A 61 -2.31 -2.54 -32.58
CA ASP A 61 -2.58 -3.47 -31.48
C ASP A 61 -3.91 -4.20 -31.62
N TYR A 62 -4.63 -3.98 -32.72
CA TYR A 62 -5.94 -4.55 -33.04
C TYR A 62 -6.98 -4.21 -31.95
N THR A 63 -7.06 -2.94 -31.58
CA THR A 63 -7.99 -2.43 -30.55
C THR A 63 -8.87 -1.31 -31.06
N PHE A 64 -10.00 -1.10 -30.41
CA PHE A 64 -10.86 0.07 -30.57
C PHE A 64 -10.53 1.09 -29.48
N VAL A 65 -10.16 2.30 -29.88
CA VAL A 65 -9.60 3.33 -29.01
C VAL A 65 -10.52 4.55 -28.96
N ALA A 66 -10.80 5.06 -27.76
CA ALA A 66 -11.48 6.35 -27.57
C ALA A 66 -10.89 7.13 -26.40
N GLU A 67 -10.89 8.45 -26.50
CA GLU A 67 -10.61 9.33 -25.36
C GLU A 67 -11.92 9.55 -24.59
N VAL A 68 -11.93 9.22 -23.30
CA VAL A 68 -13.13 9.23 -22.46
C VAL A 68 -12.93 10.16 -21.25
N PRO A 69 -13.87 11.10 -20.98
CA PRO A 69 -13.80 11.98 -19.82
C PRO A 69 -14.23 11.28 -18.53
N LEU A 70 -13.49 11.54 -17.45
CA LEU A 70 -13.78 11.11 -16.09
C LEU A 70 -14.13 12.32 -15.21
N TYR A 71 -15.34 12.32 -14.67
CA TYR A 71 -15.93 13.48 -14.01
C TYR A 71 -15.88 13.38 -12.48
N THR A 72 -16.05 12.20 -11.93
CA THR A 72 -16.20 11.98 -10.48
C THR A 72 -15.12 11.05 -9.94
N TYR A 73 -15.13 10.79 -8.63
CA TYR A 73 -14.27 9.79 -8.01
C TYR A 73 -14.42 8.43 -8.71
N ARG A 74 -15.64 7.91 -8.79
CA ARG A 74 -15.97 6.64 -9.45
C ARG A 74 -16.58 6.88 -10.83
N ASN A 75 -16.12 6.17 -11.85
CA ASN A 75 -16.62 6.28 -13.22
C ASN A 75 -16.82 4.88 -13.82
N THR A 76 -17.96 4.64 -14.46
CA THR A 76 -18.20 3.41 -15.21
C THR A 76 -17.86 3.64 -16.68
N LEU A 77 -17.00 2.79 -17.24
CA LEU A 77 -16.72 2.74 -18.67
C LEU A 77 -17.52 1.58 -19.27
N CYS A 78 -18.34 1.90 -20.27
CA CYS A 78 -19.20 0.95 -20.95
C CYS A 78 -18.84 0.91 -22.43
N ALA A 79 -18.28 -0.21 -22.88
CA ALA A 79 -18.03 -0.48 -24.29
C ALA A 79 -19.21 -1.23 -24.90
N ILE A 80 -19.69 -0.78 -26.07
CA ILE A 80 -20.81 -1.40 -26.79
C ILE A 80 -20.39 -1.64 -28.24
N ASP A 81 -20.44 -2.88 -28.68
CA ASP A 81 -20.40 -3.26 -30.09
C ASP A 81 -21.84 -3.33 -30.62
N SER A 82 -22.27 -2.26 -31.28
CA SER A 82 -23.62 -2.14 -31.83
C SER A 82 -23.93 -3.12 -32.96
N LYS A 83 -22.90 -3.68 -33.62
CA LYS A 83 -23.07 -4.57 -34.77
C LYS A 83 -23.34 -6.01 -34.32
N ASN A 84 -22.55 -6.49 -33.36
CA ASN A 84 -22.67 -7.88 -32.88
C ASN A 84 -23.46 -8.00 -31.57
N GLY A 85 -23.85 -6.88 -30.94
CA GLY A 85 -24.71 -6.85 -29.75
C GLY A 85 -23.99 -7.17 -28.44
N TYR A 86 -22.67 -7.03 -28.40
CA TYR A 86 -21.86 -7.29 -27.21
C TYR A 86 -21.62 -6.02 -26.38
N ARG A 87 -21.39 -6.22 -25.08
CA ARG A 87 -21.17 -5.14 -24.11
C ARG A 87 -20.17 -5.56 -23.04
N ALA A 88 -19.29 -4.65 -22.65
CA ALA A 88 -18.40 -4.79 -21.50
C ALA A 88 -18.48 -3.56 -20.60
N GLU A 89 -18.31 -3.77 -19.30
CA GLU A 89 -18.28 -2.70 -18.31
C GLU A 89 -17.11 -2.88 -17.36
N ILE A 90 -16.44 -1.77 -17.04
CA ILE A 90 -15.46 -1.69 -15.96
C ILE A 90 -15.69 -0.41 -15.15
N VAL A 91 -15.19 -0.38 -13.92
CA VAL A 91 -15.19 0.79 -13.05
C VAL A 91 -13.76 1.27 -12.84
N VAL A 92 -13.54 2.56 -13.08
CA VAL A 92 -12.25 3.23 -12.83
C VAL A 92 -12.42 4.39 -11.86
N TYR A 93 -11.37 4.70 -11.12
CA TYR A 93 -11.33 5.68 -10.05
C TYR A 93 -10.40 6.85 -10.40
N LYS A 94 -10.92 8.07 -10.43
CA LYS A 94 -10.14 9.28 -10.69
C LYS A 94 -9.62 9.88 -9.39
N LYS A 95 -8.30 10.00 -9.25
CA LYS A 95 -7.65 10.66 -8.09
C LYS A 95 -6.45 11.50 -8.51
N LEU A 96 -6.73 12.74 -8.94
CA LEU A 96 -5.72 13.71 -9.38
C LEU A 96 -4.77 14.16 -8.25
N ASP A 97 -5.23 14.09 -7.01
CA ASP A 97 -4.51 14.44 -5.78
C ASP A 97 -3.40 13.45 -5.42
N THR A 98 -3.32 12.29 -6.10
CA THR A 98 -2.28 11.28 -5.89
C THR A 98 -0.96 11.61 -6.56
N VAL A 99 -0.92 12.58 -7.48
CA VAL A 99 0.31 12.95 -8.22
C VAL A 99 1.37 13.51 -7.28
N ASN A 100 2.60 12.98 -7.40
CA ASN A 100 3.78 13.38 -6.63
C ASN A 100 3.54 13.32 -5.12
N LYS A 101 2.97 12.21 -4.62
CA LYS A 101 2.75 11.98 -3.19
C LYS A 101 3.67 10.90 -2.66
N PHE A 102 4.11 11.02 -1.42
CA PHE A 102 4.79 9.91 -0.74
C PHE A 102 4.08 9.53 0.55
N TYR A 103 4.20 8.26 0.89
CA TYR A 103 3.63 7.67 2.09
C TYR A 103 4.70 6.82 2.78
N PHE A 104 4.76 6.88 4.10
CA PHE A 104 5.75 6.15 4.88
C PHE A 104 5.04 5.24 5.88
N THR A 105 5.31 3.94 5.81
CA THR A 105 4.77 2.95 6.73
C THR A 105 5.87 2.28 7.53
N VAL A 106 5.56 1.86 8.75
CA VAL A 106 6.47 1.15 9.63
C VAL A 106 5.75 -0.11 10.09
N ASP A 107 6.37 -1.26 9.84
CA ASP A 107 5.81 -2.55 10.22
C ASP A 107 6.45 -3.05 11.52
N ASP A 108 5.84 -4.09 12.08
CA ASP A 108 6.33 -4.83 13.24
C ASP A 108 6.43 -4.03 14.55
N ALA A 109 5.62 -2.98 14.65
CA ALA A 109 5.74 -2.00 15.73
C ALA A 109 5.07 -2.46 17.04
N ILE A 110 5.84 -2.53 18.13
CA ILE A 110 5.39 -2.80 19.50
C ILE A 110 6.46 -2.49 20.57
N LEU A 111 7.76 -2.51 20.25
CA LEU A 111 8.85 -2.44 21.23
C LEU A 111 8.98 -1.04 21.83
N PHE A 112 8.85 0.02 21.02
CA PHE A 112 8.92 1.39 21.52
C PHE A 112 7.78 1.68 22.50
N LEU A 113 6.60 1.09 22.31
CA LEU A 113 5.46 1.19 23.23
C LEU A 113 5.79 0.54 24.58
N GLN A 114 6.45 -0.62 24.54
CA GLN A 114 6.96 -1.28 25.75
C GLN A 114 7.98 -0.38 26.48
N GLU A 115 8.93 0.22 25.76
CA GLU A 115 9.93 1.12 26.35
C GLU A 115 9.32 2.38 26.96
N LEU A 116 8.40 3.04 26.24
CA LEU A 116 7.66 4.21 26.71
C LEU A 116 6.89 3.92 28.00
N THR A 117 6.35 2.70 28.12
CA THR A 117 5.62 2.25 29.32
C THR A 117 6.56 1.96 30.49
N LYS A 118 7.70 1.30 30.25
CA LYS A 118 8.63 0.86 31.31
C LYS A 118 9.56 1.96 31.79
N ARG A 119 9.84 2.95 30.94
CA ARG A 119 10.81 4.02 31.22
C ARG A 119 10.19 5.41 31.01
N PRO A 120 9.02 5.71 31.60
CA PRO A 120 8.29 6.95 31.31
C PRO A 120 9.05 8.20 31.78
N ASP A 121 9.94 8.07 32.76
CA ASP A 121 10.77 9.19 33.23
C ASP A 121 11.93 9.53 32.26
N LYS A 122 12.34 8.56 31.43
CA LYS A 122 13.35 8.78 30.38
C LYS A 122 12.77 9.54 29.19
N TYR A 123 11.48 9.42 28.97
CA TYR A 123 10.80 9.95 27.79
C TYR A 123 9.65 10.87 28.22
N PRO A 124 9.93 12.13 28.63
CA PRO A 124 8.86 13.08 28.97
C PRO A 124 7.97 13.44 27.76
N SER A 125 8.45 13.18 26.53
CA SER A 125 7.67 13.18 25.29
C SER A 125 8.00 11.90 24.51
N MET A 126 7.02 11.36 23.77
CA MET A 126 7.24 10.15 22.96
C MET A 126 8.28 10.37 21.86
N PHE A 127 8.42 11.60 21.36
CA PHE A 127 9.33 11.95 20.27
C PHE A 127 10.80 12.05 20.71
N LEU A 128 11.07 11.93 22.02
CA LEU A 128 12.43 11.75 22.53
C LEU A 128 12.88 10.27 22.48
N HIS A 129 11.98 9.35 22.14
CA HIS A 129 12.33 7.96 21.92
C HIS A 129 13.15 7.83 20.62
N PRO A 130 14.33 7.17 20.62
CA PRO A 130 15.20 7.08 19.44
C PRO A 130 14.54 6.51 18.18
N PHE A 131 13.55 5.61 18.35
CA PHE A 131 12.75 5.08 17.26
C PHE A 131 11.79 6.12 16.63
N LEU A 132 11.11 6.95 17.43
CA LEU A 132 10.13 7.92 16.93
C LEU A 132 10.77 9.25 16.46
N ALA A 133 11.92 9.61 17.02
CA ALA A 133 12.65 10.84 16.70
C ALA A 133 12.90 11.06 15.19
N PRO A 134 13.41 10.08 14.41
CA PRO A 134 13.63 10.29 12.97
C PRO A 134 12.33 10.52 12.19
N PHE A 135 11.22 9.91 12.60
CA PHE A 135 9.92 10.11 11.96
C PHE A 135 9.36 11.51 12.25
N LYS A 136 9.49 11.99 13.49
CA LYS A 136 9.14 13.38 13.83
C LYS A 136 9.96 14.38 13.04
N GLN A 137 11.26 14.14 12.93
CA GLN A 137 12.15 15.00 12.14
C GLN A 137 11.81 14.96 10.64
N ALA A 138 11.47 13.80 10.10
CA ALA A 138 11.02 13.65 8.72
C ALA A 138 9.70 14.42 8.46
N HIS A 139 8.78 14.39 9.42
CA HIS A 139 7.56 15.18 9.38
C HIS A 139 7.85 16.67 9.39
N ASP A 140 8.61 17.15 10.39
CA ASP A 140 8.87 18.57 10.58
C ASP A 140 9.62 19.22 9.41
N LEU A 141 10.54 18.48 8.77
CA LEU A 141 11.36 18.99 7.68
C LEU A 141 10.72 18.82 6.30
N TYR A 142 9.97 17.73 6.08
CA TYR A 142 9.56 17.30 4.74
C TYR A 142 8.06 16.97 4.62
N GLY A 143 7.29 17.16 5.69
CA GLY A 143 5.84 16.90 5.71
C GLY A 143 5.48 15.42 5.64
N ALA A 144 6.38 14.52 6.05
CA ALA A 144 6.12 13.08 6.07
C ALA A 144 4.86 12.75 6.88
N HIS A 145 4.01 11.90 6.30
CA HIS A 145 2.95 11.22 7.02
C HIS A 145 3.42 9.78 7.26
N VAL A 146 3.40 9.37 8.52
CA VAL A 146 3.96 8.11 9.00
C VAL A 146 2.84 7.26 9.60
N HIS A 147 2.79 6.01 9.17
CA HIS A 147 1.82 5.03 9.64
C HIS A 147 2.54 3.88 10.32
N LEU A 148 2.14 3.52 11.54
CA LEU A 148 2.72 2.40 12.28
C LEU A 148 1.73 1.23 12.32
N ASN A 149 2.09 0.10 11.74
CA ASN A 149 1.34 -1.14 11.83
C ASN A 149 1.77 -1.87 13.11
N LEU A 150 0.84 -2.04 14.05
CA LEU A 150 1.13 -2.57 15.38
C LEU A 150 0.90 -4.08 15.49
N TYR A 151 1.76 -4.76 16.25
CA TYR A 151 1.36 -6.02 16.87
C TYR A 151 0.47 -5.79 18.08
N TYR A 152 -0.38 -6.77 18.40
CA TYR A 152 -1.04 -6.79 19.71
C TYR A 152 -0.09 -7.22 20.83
N GLU A 153 0.77 -8.21 20.55
CA GLU A 153 1.57 -8.90 21.56
C GLU A 153 3.02 -9.12 21.09
N PHE A 154 3.94 -8.90 22.02
CA PHE A 154 5.34 -9.29 21.96
C PHE A 154 5.56 -10.42 22.98
N ASN A 155 5.83 -11.62 22.47
CA ASN A 155 5.86 -12.85 23.25
C ASN A 155 7.26 -13.50 23.28
N ASN A 156 7.39 -14.63 23.98
CA ASN A 156 8.66 -15.35 24.12
C ASN A 156 9.23 -15.83 22.77
N GLU A 157 8.39 -16.15 21.79
CA GLU A 157 8.83 -16.56 20.46
C GLU A 157 9.45 -15.38 19.70
N SER A 158 8.80 -14.21 19.78
CA SER A 158 9.32 -12.95 19.23
C SER A 158 10.61 -12.51 19.93
N ALA A 159 10.70 -12.73 21.24
CA ALA A 159 11.89 -12.41 22.04
C ALA A 159 13.10 -13.28 21.68
N ALA A 160 12.91 -14.45 21.08
CA ALA A 160 14.01 -15.33 20.66
C ALA A 160 14.87 -14.74 19.52
N ASP A 161 14.38 -13.70 18.83
CA ASP A 161 15.13 -12.98 17.81
C ASP A 161 16.10 -11.92 18.36
N PHE A 162 16.14 -11.77 19.69
CA PHE A 162 17.00 -10.81 20.36
C PHE A 162 18.02 -11.52 21.26
N THR A 163 19.23 -10.97 21.26
CA THR A 163 20.37 -11.47 22.04
C THR A 163 20.25 -11.12 23.52
N GLU A 164 19.58 -10.01 23.85
CA GLU A 164 19.24 -9.65 25.22
C GLU A 164 17.84 -10.14 25.57
N HIS A 165 17.61 -10.44 26.85
CA HIS A 165 16.30 -10.85 27.32
C HIS A 165 15.29 -9.71 27.20
N LYS A 166 14.25 -9.91 26.38
CA LYS A 166 13.08 -9.03 26.34
C LYS A 166 11.91 -9.67 27.07
N GLU A 167 11.27 -8.90 27.94
CA GLU A 167 10.11 -9.37 28.69
C GLU A 167 8.84 -9.34 27.83
N TYR A 168 7.85 -10.13 28.21
CA TYR A 168 6.51 -10.09 27.63
C TYR A 168 5.90 -8.68 27.64
N PHE A 169 5.14 -8.35 26.60
CA PHE A 169 4.32 -7.14 26.54
C PHE A 169 3.14 -7.32 25.59
N ASN A 170 2.01 -6.70 25.90
CA ASN A 170 0.92 -6.53 24.94
C ASN A 170 0.31 -5.13 25.08
N LEU A 171 -0.48 -4.71 24.10
CA LEU A 171 -1.03 -3.35 24.06
C LEU A 171 -1.93 -2.99 25.24
N SER A 172 -2.51 -3.96 25.95
CA SER A 172 -3.29 -3.67 27.17
C SER A 172 -2.43 -3.16 28.33
N MET A 173 -1.11 -3.40 28.26
CA MET A 173 -0.13 -2.90 29.23
C MET A 173 0.37 -1.49 28.88
N MET A 174 0.10 -0.99 27.67
CA MET A 174 0.56 0.34 27.22
C MET A 174 -0.01 1.45 28.10
N THR A 175 0.87 2.34 28.58
CA THR A 175 0.47 3.54 29.32
C THR A 175 -0.36 4.51 28.47
N ASP A 176 -1.30 5.22 29.08
CA ASP A 176 -2.08 6.29 28.46
C ASP A 176 -1.46 7.69 28.67
N ARG A 177 -0.29 7.79 29.32
CA ARG A 177 0.41 9.05 29.60
C ARG A 177 0.60 9.95 28.38
N TYR A 178 0.81 9.35 27.20
CA TYR A 178 1.11 10.07 25.96
C TYR A 178 -0.11 10.33 25.08
N LYS A 179 -1.33 10.10 25.59
CA LYS A 179 -2.55 10.21 24.79
C LYS A 179 -2.72 11.57 24.12
N SER A 180 -2.45 12.66 24.84
CA SER A 180 -2.54 14.00 24.26
C SER A 180 -1.56 14.20 23.10
N GLU A 181 -0.32 13.71 23.24
CA GLU A 181 0.66 13.79 22.15
C GLU A 181 0.22 12.98 20.94
N TRP A 182 -0.39 11.80 21.12
CA TRP A 182 -0.96 11.04 20.00
C TRP A 182 -2.09 11.81 19.31
N GLU A 183 -3.05 12.33 20.08
CA GLU A 183 -4.20 13.04 19.54
C GLU A 183 -3.80 14.34 18.82
N GLU A 184 -2.79 15.04 19.33
CA GLU A 184 -2.22 16.26 18.73
C GLU A 184 -1.45 15.99 17.43
N ASN A 185 -0.95 14.77 17.22
CA ASN A 185 -0.14 14.39 16.06
C ASN A 185 -0.86 13.41 15.12
N ALA A 186 -2.14 13.14 15.36
CA ALA A 186 -2.93 12.15 14.61
C ALA A 186 -3.16 12.51 13.13
N ASP A 187 -2.86 13.75 12.72
CA ASP A 187 -2.96 14.20 11.34
C ASP A 187 -1.82 13.68 10.45
N TRP A 188 -0.66 13.37 11.04
CA TRP A 188 0.51 12.86 10.35
C TRP A 188 1.05 11.54 10.88
N LEU A 189 0.76 11.17 12.15
CA LEU A 189 1.20 9.93 12.78
C LEU A 189 0.00 9.05 13.13
N THR A 190 -0.13 7.92 12.44
CA THR A 190 -1.31 7.05 12.52
C THR A 190 -0.93 5.61 12.84
N LEU A 191 -1.92 4.83 13.27
CA LEU A 191 -1.77 3.48 13.82
C LEU A 191 -2.77 2.52 13.15
N SER A 192 -2.38 1.26 13.00
CA SER A 192 -3.27 0.16 12.62
C SER A 192 -2.82 -1.17 13.22
N CYS A 193 -3.54 -2.25 12.91
CA CYS A 193 -3.22 -3.61 13.30
C CYS A 193 -2.44 -4.32 12.18
N HIS A 194 -1.20 -4.68 12.47
CA HIS A 194 -0.39 -5.53 11.61
C HIS A 194 -0.77 -7.01 11.72
N ALA A 195 -0.81 -7.52 12.96
CA ALA A 195 -1.19 -8.88 13.34
C ALA A 195 -1.29 -9.02 14.87
N HIS A 196 -1.58 -10.24 15.34
CA HIS A 196 -1.55 -10.55 16.76
C HIS A 196 -0.13 -10.48 17.35
N ALA A 197 0.84 -11.12 16.70
CA ALA A 197 2.24 -11.17 17.07
C ALA A 197 3.09 -11.46 15.81
N ASN A 198 4.42 -11.40 15.93
CA ASN A 198 5.37 -11.69 14.83
C ASN A 198 5.30 -13.15 14.34
N TYR A 199 4.94 -14.08 15.23
CA TYR A 199 4.81 -15.49 14.90
C TYR A 199 3.36 -15.98 15.07
N PRO A 200 2.92 -16.97 14.27
CA PRO A 200 3.66 -17.68 13.22
C PRO A 200 3.92 -16.82 11.98
N ASN A 201 4.93 -17.17 11.19
CA ASN A 201 5.17 -16.56 9.88
C ASN A 201 3.94 -16.71 8.97
N MET A 202 3.66 -15.68 8.17
CA MET A 202 2.50 -15.62 7.26
C MET A 202 1.17 -15.97 7.98
N PRO A 203 0.82 -15.27 9.07
CA PRO A 203 -0.31 -15.65 9.92
C PRO A 203 -1.64 -15.67 9.16
N ASN A 204 -1.81 -14.79 8.17
CA ASN A 204 -3.05 -14.69 7.40
C ASN A 204 -3.25 -15.82 6.36
N ARG A 205 -2.31 -16.77 6.28
CA ARG A 205 -2.48 -18.04 5.53
C ARG A 205 -2.93 -19.20 6.41
N VAL A 206 -2.65 -19.13 7.71
CA VAL A 206 -2.75 -20.28 8.62
C VAL A 206 -3.75 -20.07 9.75
N LEU A 207 -4.01 -18.82 10.14
CA LEU A 207 -4.96 -18.46 11.18
C LEU A 207 -6.36 -18.28 10.58
N SER A 208 -7.38 -18.56 11.40
CA SER A 208 -8.77 -18.35 10.99
C SER A 208 -9.13 -16.86 10.89
N ALA A 209 -10.10 -16.55 10.04
CA ALA A 209 -10.68 -15.21 9.94
C ALA A 209 -11.16 -14.67 11.30
N ASP A 210 -11.75 -15.52 12.14
CA ASP A 210 -12.19 -15.15 13.49
C ASP A 210 -11.03 -14.71 14.38
N PHE A 211 -9.91 -15.45 14.36
CA PHE A 211 -8.73 -15.10 15.14
C PHE A 211 -8.11 -13.78 14.67
N ILE A 212 -8.03 -13.59 13.34
CA ILE A 212 -7.54 -12.35 12.73
C ILE A 212 -8.44 -11.18 13.16
N GLY A 213 -9.75 -11.34 13.06
CA GLY A 213 -10.71 -10.32 13.50
C GLY A 213 -10.61 -9.99 14.99
N ASP A 214 -10.44 -11.00 15.85
CA ASP A 214 -10.22 -10.81 17.29
C ASP A 214 -8.93 -10.04 17.58
N ALA A 215 -7.85 -10.34 16.86
CA ALA A 215 -6.58 -9.63 17.00
C ALA A 215 -6.75 -8.15 16.61
N ILE A 216 -7.42 -7.87 15.48
CA ILE A 216 -7.71 -6.50 15.03
C ILE A 216 -8.50 -5.74 16.09
N ARG A 217 -9.59 -6.32 16.61
CA ARG A 217 -10.43 -5.67 17.63
C ARG A 217 -9.67 -5.39 18.91
N LYS A 218 -8.76 -6.28 19.31
CA LYS A 218 -7.87 -6.06 20.47
C LYS A 218 -6.93 -4.88 20.23
N VAL A 219 -6.27 -4.80 19.07
CA VAL A 219 -5.42 -3.64 18.73
C VAL A 219 -6.23 -2.36 18.70
N HIS A 220 -7.37 -2.33 17.99
CA HIS A 220 -8.24 -1.15 17.88
C HIS A 220 -8.66 -0.62 19.25
N LYS A 221 -9.13 -1.51 20.13
CA LYS A 221 -9.53 -1.16 21.49
C LYS A 221 -8.41 -0.45 22.24
N GLU A 222 -7.19 -0.98 22.17
CA GLU A 222 -6.06 -0.42 22.92
C GLU A 222 -5.54 0.87 22.28
N VAL A 223 -5.46 0.95 20.95
CA VAL A 223 -5.12 2.20 20.23
C VAL A 223 -6.08 3.33 20.61
N VAL A 224 -7.39 3.08 20.58
CA VAL A 224 -8.40 4.08 20.99
C VAL A 224 -8.20 4.50 22.46
N ARG A 225 -7.79 3.56 23.33
CA ARG A 225 -7.51 3.86 24.73
C ARG A 225 -6.31 4.78 24.89
N PHE A 226 -5.13 4.39 24.37
CA PHE A 226 -3.86 5.09 24.65
C PHE A 226 -3.51 6.21 23.65
N ALA A 227 -4.03 6.19 22.43
CA ALA A 227 -3.74 7.17 21.37
C ALA A 227 -4.96 7.98 20.91
N GLY A 228 -6.17 7.53 21.28
CA GLY A 228 -7.41 8.18 20.85
C GLY A 228 -7.87 7.71 19.46
N PRO A 229 -9.16 7.91 19.12
CA PRO A 229 -9.74 7.36 17.90
C PRO A 229 -9.20 7.99 16.61
N LYS A 230 -8.68 9.23 16.67
CA LYS A 230 -8.14 9.93 15.50
C LYS A 230 -6.86 9.29 14.96
N SER A 231 -6.10 8.61 15.81
CA SER A 231 -4.87 7.93 15.40
C SER A 231 -5.13 6.60 14.69
N LEU A 232 -6.35 6.05 14.76
CA LEU A 232 -6.69 4.79 14.11
C LEU A 232 -7.27 5.05 12.71
N VAL A 233 -6.63 4.51 11.68
CA VAL A 233 -7.02 4.72 10.28
C VAL A 233 -7.41 3.42 9.57
N PRO A 234 -8.22 3.48 8.48
CA PRO A 234 -8.66 2.30 7.73
C PRO A 234 -7.59 1.77 6.75
N VAL A 235 -6.31 2.06 6.99
CA VAL A 235 -5.14 1.66 6.21
C VAL A 235 -4.33 0.67 7.03
N THR A 236 -3.80 -0.38 6.40
CA THR A 236 -2.82 -1.24 7.05
C THR A 236 -1.95 -1.99 6.03
N THR A 237 -0.82 -2.49 6.50
CA THR A 237 -0.10 -3.61 5.87
C THR A 237 -0.37 -4.83 6.72
N MET A 238 -0.95 -5.90 6.18
CA MET A 238 -1.05 -7.14 6.97
C MET A 238 0.32 -7.78 7.13
N HIS A 239 0.55 -8.51 8.24
CA HIS A 239 1.85 -9.16 8.45
C HIS A 239 2.25 -10.09 7.30
N TRP A 240 3.51 -9.96 6.85
CA TRP A 240 4.08 -10.52 5.60
C TRP A 240 3.45 -10.03 4.28
N GLY A 241 2.53 -9.07 4.30
CA GLY A 241 1.81 -8.59 3.12
C GLY A 241 1.12 -9.72 2.34
N ASN A 242 0.71 -10.78 3.04
CA ASN A 242 0.23 -11.99 2.42
C ASN A 242 -0.93 -12.61 3.19
N GLY A 243 -1.98 -13.02 2.49
CA GLY A 243 -3.11 -13.76 3.03
C GLY A 243 -4.06 -14.28 1.94
N TYR A 244 -5.08 -15.01 2.36
CA TYR A 244 -6.20 -15.42 1.49
C TYR A 244 -7.39 -14.45 1.61
N VAL A 245 -8.38 -14.61 0.72
CA VAL A 245 -9.57 -13.74 0.68
C VAL A 245 -10.35 -13.72 1.99
N GLU A 246 -10.35 -14.82 2.74
CA GLU A 246 -10.99 -14.90 4.06
C GLU A 246 -10.32 -13.98 5.08
N ALA A 247 -8.98 -13.88 5.05
CA ALA A 247 -8.26 -12.95 5.89
C ALA A 247 -8.56 -11.50 5.49
N LEU A 248 -8.51 -11.19 4.19
CA LEU A 248 -8.88 -9.87 3.68
C LEU A 248 -10.29 -9.44 4.11
N ARG A 249 -11.26 -10.36 4.05
CA ARG A 249 -12.63 -10.10 4.52
C ARG A 249 -12.66 -9.82 6.01
N ALA A 250 -11.91 -10.54 6.83
CA ALA A 250 -11.79 -10.23 8.25
C ALA A 250 -11.25 -8.80 8.48
N PHE A 251 -10.23 -8.37 7.73
CA PHE A 251 -9.76 -6.98 7.78
C PHE A 251 -10.85 -5.99 7.33
N ARG A 252 -11.55 -6.28 6.22
CA ARG A 252 -12.61 -5.43 5.66
C ARG A 252 -13.79 -5.25 6.61
N GLU A 253 -14.21 -6.33 7.26
CA GLU A 253 -15.29 -6.36 8.25
C GLU A 253 -14.94 -5.56 9.52
N ASN A 254 -13.65 -5.52 9.90
CA ASN A 254 -13.17 -4.76 11.04
C ASN A 254 -12.72 -3.33 10.65
N GLY A 255 -13.15 -2.81 9.51
CA GLY A 255 -13.03 -1.38 9.18
C GLY A 255 -11.88 -1.00 8.25
N TYR A 256 -10.98 -1.92 7.89
CA TYR A 256 -9.95 -1.61 6.91
C TYR A 256 -10.53 -1.47 5.50
N ARG A 257 -9.94 -0.57 4.71
CA ARG A 257 -10.30 -0.29 3.32
C ARG A 257 -9.10 -0.32 2.41
N ILE A 258 -7.91 -0.02 2.92
CA ILE A 258 -6.69 0.05 2.14
C ILE A 258 -5.67 -0.94 2.71
N GLN A 259 -5.11 -1.76 1.83
CA GLN A 259 -4.06 -2.74 2.12
C GLN A 259 -2.80 -2.39 1.32
N CYS A 260 -1.69 -2.19 2.02
CA CYS A 260 -0.39 -1.93 1.39
C CYS A 260 0.35 -3.25 1.15
N ALA A 261 1.01 -3.43 0.00
CA ALA A 261 1.93 -4.53 -0.22
C ALA A 261 2.90 -4.27 -1.38
N SER A 262 3.99 -5.03 -1.43
CA SER A 262 4.94 -5.00 -2.56
C SER A 262 4.59 -5.96 -3.70
N PHE A 263 3.49 -6.72 -3.59
CA PHE A 263 2.96 -7.62 -4.63
C PHE A 263 4.00 -8.56 -5.30
N ARG A 264 4.92 -9.09 -4.50
CA ARG A 264 6.03 -9.93 -4.99
C ARG A 264 5.62 -11.35 -5.29
N MET A 265 6.15 -11.86 -6.40
CA MET A 265 6.04 -13.25 -6.83
C MET A 265 7.35 -14.00 -6.56
N GLU A 266 7.25 -15.26 -6.13
CA GLU A 266 8.35 -16.22 -6.09
C GLU A 266 8.21 -17.17 -7.29
N ASN A 267 9.14 -17.10 -8.24
CA ASN A 267 9.29 -18.01 -9.39
C ASN A 267 8.05 -18.17 -10.30
N ASN A 268 7.29 -17.10 -10.57
CA ASN A 268 6.14 -17.07 -11.50
C ASN A 268 4.98 -18.06 -11.20
N GLU A 269 5.05 -18.83 -10.12
CA GLU A 269 4.05 -19.86 -9.78
C GLU A 269 3.41 -19.64 -8.40
N GLU A 270 4.10 -19.01 -7.45
CA GLU A 270 3.56 -18.69 -6.13
C GLU A 270 3.84 -17.25 -5.73
N ALA A 271 2.82 -16.55 -5.26
CA ALA A 271 3.00 -15.20 -4.79
C ALA A 271 3.58 -15.18 -3.36
N TYR A 272 4.76 -14.58 -3.18
CA TYR A 272 5.40 -14.41 -1.88
C TYR A 272 4.65 -13.37 -1.03
N ILE A 273 4.23 -12.27 -1.67
CA ILE A 273 3.45 -11.17 -1.08
C ILE A 273 2.27 -10.94 -2.02
N SER A 274 1.10 -11.47 -1.67
CA SER A 274 -0.13 -11.34 -2.46
C SER A 274 -1.33 -11.55 -1.57
N TYR A 275 -2.36 -10.79 -1.90
CA TYR A 275 -3.63 -10.76 -1.18
C TYR A 275 -4.65 -11.79 -1.69
N TYR A 276 -4.30 -12.63 -2.67
CA TYR A 276 -5.19 -13.68 -3.19
C TYR A 276 -4.45 -14.97 -3.58
N GLY A 277 -3.25 -15.22 -3.03
CA GLY A 277 -2.46 -16.41 -3.39
C GLY A 277 -2.11 -16.45 -4.88
N ARG A 278 -2.51 -17.53 -5.59
CA ARG A 278 -2.19 -17.83 -7.00
C ARG A 278 -3.05 -17.12 -8.05
N ASP A 279 -4.09 -16.39 -7.65
CA ASP A 279 -4.96 -15.70 -8.60
C ASP A 279 -4.20 -14.49 -9.20
N GLY A 280 -4.03 -14.43 -10.52
CA GLY A 280 -3.06 -13.60 -11.28
C GLY A 280 -3.12 -12.06 -11.16
N LEU A 281 -3.74 -11.52 -10.10
CA LEU A 281 -3.71 -10.10 -9.73
C LEU A 281 -2.30 -9.54 -9.41
N PRO A 282 -1.36 -10.29 -8.78
CA PRO A 282 -0.03 -9.77 -8.44
C PRO A 282 0.75 -9.22 -9.63
N ALA A 283 0.54 -9.77 -10.83
CA ALA A 283 1.23 -9.33 -12.04
C ALA A 283 0.71 -7.98 -12.58
N TYR A 284 -0.54 -7.60 -12.27
CA TYR A 284 -1.14 -6.36 -12.78
C TYR A 284 -0.86 -5.14 -11.91
N ILE A 285 -0.93 -5.30 -10.58
CA ILE A 285 -0.57 -4.24 -9.60
C ILE A 285 0.96 -4.11 -9.49
N ARG A 286 1.74 -4.89 -10.26
CA ARG A 286 3.19 -4.83 -10.25
C ARG A 286 3.66 -3.49 -10.81
N GLY A 287 3.80 -2.51 -9.93
CA GLY A 287 4.83 -1.51 -10.08
C GLY A 287 6.18 -2.23 -10.13
N CYS A 288 7.07 -1.83 -11.04
CA CYS A 288 8.48 -2.22 -11.03
C CYS A 288 9.11 -1.97 -9.64
N ALA A 289 9.01 -2.93 -8.72
CA ALA A 289 9.94 -3.06 -7.63
C ALA A 289 11.19 -3.72 -8.24
N PRO A 290 12.35 -3.06 -8.25
CA PRO A 290 13.59 -3.67 -8.75
C PRO A 290 14.16 -4.60 -7.69
N ASP A 291 13.34 -5.35 -6.97
CA ASP A 291 13.88 -6.32 -6.04
C ASP A 291 14.77 -7.31 -6.80
N ALA A 292 15.84 -7.77 -6.17
CA ALA A 292 16.89 -8.58 -6.80
C ALA A 292 16.40 -9.92 -7.39
N TYR A 293 15.10 -10.21 -7.27
CA TYR A 293 14.41 -11.39 -7.80
C TYR A 293 13.33 -11.07 -8.83
N ALA A 294 13.07 -9.79 -9.17
CA ALA A 294 12.33 -9.44 -10.36
C ALA A 294 13.17 -9.83 -11.59
N VAL A 295 12.99 -11.06 -12.04
CA VAL A 295 13.52 -11.54 -13.31
C VAL A 295 13.06 -10.55 -14.37
N ALA A 296 14.01 -9.97 -15.08
CA ALA A 296 13.80 -8.99 -16.15
C ALA A 296 12.87 -9.48 -17.28
N SER A 297 12.41 -10.73 -17.24
CA SER A 297 11.51 -11.36 -18.20
C SER A 297 10.03 -10.99 -18.05
N ASP A 298 9.60 -10.47 -16.89
CA ASP A 298 8.18 -10.17 -16.66
C ASP A 298 7.81 -8.70 -16.99
N VAL A 299 8.80 -7.90 -17.39
CA VAL A 299 8.59 -6.58 -18.03
C VAL A 299 8.25 -6.81 -19.50
N ALA A 300 7.35 -7.77 -19.77
CA ALA A 300 6.79 -7.95 -21.09
C ALA A 300 5.97 -6.69 -21.40
N GLU A 301 6.45 -5.97 -22.40
CA GLU A 301 5.81 -4.86 -23.11
C GLU A 301 4.27 -4.89 -22.99
N GLY A 302 3.69 -4.05 -22.12
CA GLY A 302 2.25 -3.75 -22.16
C GLY A 302 1.45 -3.78 -20.86
N THR A 303 1.95 -4.32 -19.74
CA THR A 303 1.26 -4.21 -18.45
C THR A 303 1.61 -2.89 -17.75
N LEU A 304 0.67 -1.95 -17.74
CA LEU A 304 0.74 -0.72 -16.97
C LEU A 304 0.78 -1.06 -15.47
N GLY A 305 1.96 -1.07 -14.85
CA GLY A 305 2.07 -1.17 -13.40
C GLY A 305 1.31 -0.02 -12.75
N ARG A 306 0.28 -0.32 -11.96
CA ARG A 306 -0.52 0.67 -11.23
C ARG A 306 0.00 0.84 -9.81
N ASP A 307 0.06 2.08 -9.32
CA ASP A 307 0.34 2.34 -7.90
C ASP A 307 -0.79 1.82 -7.00
N VAL A 308 -2.03 1.90 -7.50
CA VAL A 308 -3.24 1.57 -6.73
C VAL A 308 -4.27 0.87 -7.61
N TRP A 309 -4.93 -0.14 -7.03
CA TRP A 309 -6.04 -0.84 -7.64
C TRP A 309 -7.10 -1.18 -6.59
N LYS A 310 -8.38 -1.20 -6.97
CA LYS A 310 -9.48 -1.57 -6.09
C LYS A 310 -10.15 -2.86 -6.54
N ASP A 311 -10.24 -3.82 -5.64
CA ASP A 311 -11.16 -4.94 -5.80
C ASP A 311 -12.58 -4.46 -5.53
N ASN A 312 -13.36 -4.23 -6.59
CA ASN A 312 -14.76 -3.83 -6.47
C ASN A 312 -15.66 -4.90 -5.83
N LYS A 313 -15.26 -6.18 -5.87
CA LYS A 313 -16.05 -7.28 -5.30
C LYS A 313 -15.85 -7.38 -3.79
N GLU A 314 -14.60 -7.29 -3.34
CA GLU A 314 -14.26 -7.37 -1.92
C GLU A 314 -14.26 -5.99 -1.24
N ASP A 315 -14.47 -4.91 -2.02
CA ASP A 315 -14.46 -3.51 -1.61
C ASP A 315 -13.20 -3.13 -0.82
N LEU A 316 -12.06 -3.49 -1.39
CA LEU A 316 -10.72 -3.26 -0.84
C LEU A 316 -9.84 -2.55 -1.87
N ILE A 317 -9.09 -1.57 -1.40
CA ILE A 317 -8.09 -0.85 -2.16
C ILE A 317 -6.72 -1.43 -1.82
N PHE A 318 -5.90 -1.61 -2.83
CA PHE A 318 -4.56 -2.15 -2.76
C PHE A 318 -3.59 -1.09 -3.22
N SER A 319 -2.65 -0.70 -2.34
CA SER A 319 -1.60 0.27 -2.64
C SER A 319 -0.25 -0.42 -2.72
N HIS A 320 0.50 -0.15 -3.78
CA HIS A 320 1.84 -0.68 -3.97
C HIS A 320 2.83 -0.07 -2.97
N THR A 321 3.77 -0.88 -2.48
CA THR A 321 4.91 -0.48 -1.67
C THR A 321 6.19 -0.58 -2.49
N ASP A 322 6.83 0.56 -2.76
CA ASP A 322 7.94 0.66 -3.70
C ASP A 322 9.28 0.24 -3.12
N MET A 323 9.48 0.51 -1.84
CA MET A 323 10.79 0.35 -1.23
C MET A 323 10.71 -0.08 0.23
N VAL A 324 11.37 -1.19 0.54
CA VAL A 324 11.64 -1.64 1.91
C VAL A 324 13.05 -1.19 2.29
N LEU A 325 13.17 -0.17 3.14
CA LEU A 325 14.45 0.50 3.42
C LEU A 325 15.48 -0.42 4.12
N ASN A 326 14.99 -1.41 4.87
CA ASN A 326 15.80 -2.39 5.62
C ASN A 326 15.99 -3.73 4.87
N MET A 327 15.44 -3.90 3.66
CA MET A 327 15.56 -5.18 2.92
C MET A 327 17.01 -5.48 2.49
N HIS A 328 17.80 -4.44 2.29
CA HIS A 328 19.19 -4.57 1.88
C HIS A 328 20.13 -4.15 3.00
N ARG A 329 20.18 -4.95 4.07
CA ARG A 329 21.05 -4.73 5.24
C ARG A 329 22.53 -4.59 4.89
N ASP A 330 22.96 -5.22 3.79
CA ASP A 330 24.35 -5.22 3.31
C ASP A 330 24.64 -4.06 2.35
N ILE A 331 23.62 -3.27 1.99
CA ILE A 331 23.74 -2.12 1.11
C ILE A 331 23.91 -0.85 1.97
N PRO A 332 24.98 -0.06 1.79
CA PRO A 332 25.18 1.16 2.56
C PRO A 332 24.06 2.19 2.30
N THR A 333 23.82 3.08 3.27
CA THR A 333 22.78 4.12 3.15
C THR A 333 22.90 4.97 1.88
N ASP A 334 24.11 5.20 1.35
CA ASP A 334 24.33 5.98 0.13
C ASP A 334 23.73 5.35 -1.15
N GLN A 335 23.41 4.05 -1.11
CA GLN A 335 22.76 3.34 -2.22
C GLN A 335 21.22 3.42 -2.19
N ILE A 336 20.63 3.96 -1.11
CA ILE A 336 19.19 4.22 -1.05
C ILE A 336 18.77 5.21 -2.13
N ILE A 337 19.58 6.27 -2.35
CA ILE A 337 19.32 7.30 -3.34
C ILE A 337 19.31 6.73 -4.78
N PRO A 338 20.37 6.03 -5.24
CA PRO A 338 20.34 5.34 -6.54
C PRO A 338 19.16 4.38 -6.71
N TRP A 339 18.70 3.73 -5.63
CA TRP A 339 17.55 2.84 -5.68
C TRP A 339 16.26 3.60 -5.93
N ILE A 340 15.99 4.66 -5.16
CA ILE A 340 14.83 5.51 -5.34
C ILE A 340 14.80 6.09 -6.76
N ASP A 341 15.94 6.58 -7.24
CA ASP A 341 16.07 7.10 -8.61
C ASP A 341 15.74 6.03 -9.67
N ARG A 342 16.17 4.78 -9.46
CA ARG A 342 15.77 3.66 -10.35
C ARG A 342 14.26 3.40 -10.29
N CYS A 343 13.66 3.34 -9.11
CA CYS A 343 12.21 3.13 -8.95
C CYS A 343 11.40 4.21 -9.68
N LEU A 344 11.81 5.48 -9.55
CA LEU A 344 11.17 6.61 -10.22
C LEU A 344 11.38 6.58 -11.75
N ALA A 345 12.57 6.19 -12.21
CA ALA A 345 12.86 6.11 -13.65
C ALA A 345 12.07 4.99 -14.36
N MET A 346 11.83 3.86 -13.68
CA MET A 346 11.04 2.75 -14.25
C MET A 346 9.54 3.06 -14.32
N GLN A 347 9.05 4.00 -13.52
CA GLN A 347 7.64 4.39 -13.47
C GLN A 347 7.52 5.92 -13.52
N PRO A 348 7.78 6.54 -14.68
CA PRO A 348 7.77 8.01 -14.80
C PRO A 348 6.38 8.62 -14.53
N ASN A 349 5.32 7.81 -14.61
CA ASN A 349 3.94 8.19 -14.37
C ASN A 349 3.46 7.82 -12.94
N LYS A 350 4.38 7.58 -12.02
CA LYS A 350 4.09 7.25 -10.62
C LYS A 350 3.45 8.42 -9.90
N GLY A 351 2.23 8.22 -9.41
CA GLY A 351 1.57 9.15 -8.51
C GLY A 351 2.14 9.07 -7.10
N ILE A 352 2.15 7.86 -6.52
CA ILE A 352 2.47 7.64 -5.11
C ILE A 352 3.79 6.87 -4.96
N PHE A 353 4.72 7.39 -4.18
CA PHE A 353 5.94 6.70 -3.76
C PHE A 353 5.81 6.21 -2.30
N SER A 354 5.68 4.90 -2.10
CA SER A 354 5.46 4.28 -0.81
C SER A 354 6.72 3.61 -0.27
N MET A 355 7.10 3.94 0.97
CA MET A 355 8.28 3.41 1.65
C MET A 355 7.88 2.69 2.92
N ILE A 356 8.59 1.60 3.23
CA ILE A 356 8.42 0.81 4.45
C ILE A 356 9.75 0.59 5.17
N ILE A 357 9.72 0.55 6.50
CA ILE A 357 10.81 0.06 7.35
C ILE A 357 10.21 -0.79 8.48
N HIS A 358 11.02 -1.60 9.17
CA HIS A 358 10.56 -2.45 10.27
C HIS A 358 11.24 -2.03 11.58
N GLU A 359 10.50 -2.06 12.69
CA GLU A 359 10.95 -1.53 13.97
C GLU A 359 12.17 -2.27 14.54
N GLU A 360 12.18 -3.60 14.50
CA GLU A 360 13.15 -4.45 15.19
C GLU A 360 14.60 -4.19 14.74
N TYR A 361 14.79 -3.71 13.51
CA TYR A 361 16.09 -3.36 12.94
C TYR A 361 16.74 -2.13 13.60
N PHE A 362 16.00 -1.34 14.38
CA PHE A 362 16.52 -0.20 15.14
C PHE A 362 17.25 -0.63 16.43
N TYR A 363 17.12 -1.89 16.86
CA TYR A 363 17.58 -2.34 18.17
C TYR A 363 18.90 -3.11 18.07
N PRO A 364 19.99 -2.66 18.74
CA PRO A 364 21.32 -3.31 18.66
C PRO A 364 21.35 -4.78 19.06
N ASP A 365 20.41 -5.22 19.89
CA ASP A 365 20.30 -6.59 20.36
C ASP A 365 19.49 -7.49 19.41
N TYR A 366 18.88 -6.95 18.35
CA TYR A 366 18.20 -7.74 17.33
C TYR A 366 19.20 -8.51 16.46
N ARG A 367 18.88 -9.77 16.16
CA ARG A 367 19.77 -10.67 15.39
C ARG A 367 20.17 -10.15 14.01
N ILE A 368 19.40 -9.24 13.41
CA ILE A 368 19.68 -8.60 12.12
C ILE A 368 19.65 -7.06 12.28
N TYR A 369 20.22 -6.54 13.37
CA TYR A 369 20.34 -5.09 13.61
C TYR A 369 20.97 -4.33 12.43
N ILE A 370 20.43 -3.14 12.12
CA ILE A 370 20.98 -2.22 11.11
C ILE A 370 21.33 -0.89 11.79
N PRO A 371 22.63 -0.54 11.90
CA PRO A 371 23.07 0.60 12.71
C PRO A 371 22.66 1.97 12.17
N ASP A 372 22.37 2.07 10.87
CA ASP A 372 22.01 3.30 10.18
C ASP A 372 20.50 3.43 9.92
N CYS A 373 19.66 2.59 10.54
CA CYS A 373 18.20 2.57 10.29
C CYS A 373 17.53 3.96 10.37
N ALA A 374 17.86 4.76 11.38
CA ALA A 374 17.32 6.12 11.51
C ALA A 374 17.79 7.07 10.39
N GLU A 375 19.04 6.93 9.94
CA GLU A 375 19.60 7.71 8.83
C GLU A 375 18.93 7.36 7.51
N ARG A 376 18.61 6.08 7.29
CA ARG A 376 17.89 5.60 6.10
C ARG A 376 16.53 6.28 5.94
N VAL A 377 15.78 6.43 7.04
CA VAL A 377 14.47 7.12 7.04
C VAL A 377 14.63 8.56 6.53
N LEU A 378 15.52 9.33 7.14
CA LEU A 378 15.71 10.73 6.79
C LEU A 378 16.27 10.91 5.38
N THR A 379 17.22 10.07 4.98
CA THR A 379 17.83 10.08 3.65
C THR A 379 16.78 9.82 2.56
N ALA A 380 15.96 8.79 2.74
CA ALA A 380 14.93 8.43 1.77
C ALA A 380 13.86 9.53 1.65
N VAL A 381 13.32 10.01 2.78
CA VAL A 381 12.28 11.04 2.80
C VAL A 381 12.78 12.35 2.20
N LYS A 382 13.99 12.79 2.57
CA LYS A 382 14.60 13.99 1.99
C LYS A 382 14.72 13.87 0.47
N HIS A 383 15.23 12.74 -0.02
CA HIS A 383 15.45 12.54 -1.45
C HIS A 383 14.15 12.57 -2.25
N VAL A 384 13.10 11.87 -1.81
CA VAL A 384 11.79 11.93 -2.52
C VAL A 384 11.18 13.33 -2.46
N TYR A 385 11.34 14.04 -1.34
CA TYR A 385 10.89 15.43 -1.21
C TYR A 385 11.60 16.37 -2.20
N GLU A 386 12.92 16.24 -2.34
CA GLU A 386 13.74 16.99 -3.30
C GLU A 386 13.38 16.68 -4.77
N LYS A 387 12.83 15.49 -5.05
CA LYS A 387 12.26 15.11 -6.35
C LYS A 387 10.85 15.68 -6.60
N GLY A 388 10.30 16.44 -5.66
CA GLY A 388 9.00 17.11 -5.80
C GLY A 388 7.84 16.37 -5.16
N PHE A 389 8.06 15.21 -4.52
CA PHE A 389 7.01 14.49 -3.82
C PHE A 389 6.64 15.18 -2.50
N ARG A 390 5.38 15.04 -2.06
CA ARG A 390 4.89 15.58 -0.79
C ARG A 390 4.21 14.51 0.04
N GLY A 391 4.47 14.52 1.35
CA GLY A 391 3.89 13.53 2.26
C GLY A 391 2.37 13.71 2.33
N ALA A 392 1.66 12.59 2.38
CA ALA A 392 0.20 12.58 2.49
C ALA A 392 -0.30 11.29 3.14
N ALA A 393 -1.45 11.39 3.81
CA ALA A 393 -2.14 10.25 4.38
C ALA A 393 -2.88 9.46 3.29
N LEU A 394 -2.72 8.13 3.29
CA LEU A 394 -3.18 7.28 2.19
C LEU A 394 -4.71 7.19 2.12
N GLU A 395 -5.40 7.21 3.26
CA GLU A 395 -6.86 7.23 3.34
C GLU A 395 -7.45 8.49 2.70
N LYS A 396 -6.82 9.66 2.92
CA LYS A 396 -7.23 10.92 2.28
C LYS A 396 -6.98 10.88 0.77
N LEU A 397 -5.90 10.22 0.36
CA LEU A 397 -5.52 10.07 -1.04
C LEU A 397 -6.34 9.04 -1.81
N LEU A 398 -6.99 8.06 -1.19
CA LEU A 398 -7.58 6.94 -1.94
C LEU A 398 -9.05 6.70 -1.65
N LEU A 399 -9.54 7.08 -0.47
CA LEU A 399 -10.97 6.97 -0.17
C LEU A 399 -11.77 8.04 -0.91
N GLU A 400 -13.05 7.74 -1.07
CA GLU A 400 -14.02 8.71 -1.55
C GLU A 400 -14.08 9.91 -0.56
N PRO A 401 -14.24 11.16 -1.03
CA PRO A 401 -14.15 12.34 -0.16
C PRO A 401 -15.06 12.33 1.07
N ASP A 402 -16.23 11.68 0.99
CA ASP A 402 -17.19 11.58 2.11
C ASP A 402 -16.87 10.44 3.09
N MET A 403 -15.84 9.63 2.80
CA MET A 403 -15.39 8.47 3.56
C MET A 403 -13.98 8.65 4.17
N ALA A 404 -13.32 9.78 3.89
CA ALA A 404 -11.94 10.09 4.25
C ALA A 404 -11.80 10.83 5.59
#